data_AF-A0AAW2YI57-F1
#
_entry.id   AF-A0AAW2YI57-F1
#
_cell.length_a   1.000
_cell.length_b   1.000
_cell.length_c   1.000
_cell.angle_alpha   90.00
_cell.angle_beta   90.00
_cell.angle_gamma   90.00
#
_symmetry.space_group_name_H-M   'P 1'
#
loop_
_entity.id
_entity.type
_entity.pdbx_description
1 polymer ?
#
loop_
_entity_poly.entity_id
_entity_poly.type
_entity_poly.pdbx_seq_one_letter_code
_entity_poly.pdbx_strand_id
1 'polypeptide(L)'
;SWCSQDDGGCRTRWSAVSDSLDWIGVNIYPYWNNVFSGDKPCNYYYEAAQRTMESHNVLMDLYSNIPVIVTEWGWPGAPDGQTIMGHANYVTGQQCSVCNNANQKKMVQDMIELNRKYQLPSNCFSAFREEWKGTGGVMSIETQWGICSGTPPYNCMNSPN
;
A
#
# COMPACT_ATOMS: atom_id res chain seq x y z
N SER A 1 -5.71 -1.82 -10.65
CA SER A 1 -5.54 -2.74 -9.51
C SER A 1 -5.12 -4.10 -10.04
N TRP A 2 -4.23 -4.82 -9.33
CA TRP A 2 -3.89 -6.22 -9.63
C TRP A 2 -5.13 -7.13 -9.63
N CYS A 3 -6.16 -6.78 -8.85
CA CYS A 3 -7.47 -7.39 -8.92
C CYS A 3 -8.46 -6.39 -9.53
N SER A 4 -8.41 -6.23 -10.85
CA SER A 4 -9.47 -5.56 -11.62
C SER A 4 -10.61 -6.53 -11.94
N GLN A 5 -11.78 -6.02 -12.32
CA GLN A 5 -12.96 -6.83 -12.65
C GLN A 5 -12.72 -7.89 -13.75
N ASP A 6 -11.65 -7.74 -14.53
CA ASP A 6 -11.32 -8.58 -15.70
C ASP A 6 -10.26 -9.66 -15.42
N ASP A 7 -9.69 -9.74 -14.22
CA ASP A 7 -8.72 -10.80 -13.88
C ASP A 7 -9.42 -12.01 -13.24
N GLY A 8 -9.52 -13.10 -14.01
CA GLY A 8 -10.20 -14.35 -13.60
C GLY A 8 -9.60 -15.02 -12.37
N GLY A 9 -8.30 -14.82 -12.09
CA GLY A 9 -7.66 -15.35 -10.89
C GLY A 9 -8.14 -14.65 -9.62
N CYS A 10 -8.31 -13.34 -9.67
CA CYS A 10 -8.74 -12.51 -8.55
C CYS A 10 -10.23 -12.65 -8.19
N ARG A 11 -11.07 -13.20 -9.07
CA ARG A 11 -12.52 -13.42 -8.81
C ARG A 11 -12.85 -14.87 -8.45
N THR A 12 -11.84 -15.71 -8.32
CA THR A 12 -12.05 -17.08 -7.85
C THR A 12 -12.03 -17.07 -6.33
N ARG A 13 -13.11 -17.55 -5.69
CA ARG A 13 -13.19 -17.73 -4.24
C ARG A 13 -12.43 -19.00 -3.85
N TRP A 14 -11.49 -18.90 -2.92
CA TRP A 14 -10.69 -20.04 -2.46
C TRP A 14 -11.34 -20.72 -1.25
N SER A 15 -12.51 -21.34 -1.47
CA SER A 15 -13.37 -21.89 -0.41
C SER A 15 -12.66 -22.86 0.52
N ALA A 16 -11.76 -23.71 -0.02
CA ALA A 16 -10.99 -24.68 0.75
C ALA A 16 -10.17 -24.06 1.89
N VAL A 17 -9.77 -22.80 1.74
CA VAL A 17 -9.06 -22.04 2.79
C VAL A 17 -10.03 -21.13 3.52
N SER A 18 -10.80 -20.30 2.77
CA SER A 18 -11.62 -19.25 3.36
C SER A 18 -12.70 -19.78 4.30
N ASP A 19 -13.27 -20.96 4.04
CA ASP A 19 -14.33 -21.53 4.88
C ASP A 19 -13.84 -21.96 6.28
N SER A 20 -12.52 -21.96 6.51
CA SER A 20 -11.89 -22.27 7.80
C SER A 20 -11.39 -21.03 8.56
N LEU A 21 -11.54 -19.82 8.00
CA LEU A 21 -10.99 -18.60 8.57
C LEU A 21 -12.07 -17.81 9.32
N ASP A 22 -11.70 -17.22 10.46
CA ASP A 22 -12.55 -16.27 11.18
C ASP A 22 -12.61 -14.89 10.48
N TRP A 23 -11.54 -14.54 9.77
CA TRP A 23 -11.40 -13.30 9.00
C TRP A 23 -10.24 -13.44 7.99
N ILE A 24 -10.20 -12.55 7.00
CA ILE A 24 -9.17 -12.49 5.97
C ILE A 24 -8.38 -11.19 6.15
N GLY A 25 -7.07 -11.32 6.37
CA GLY A 25 -6.13 -10.20 6.33
C GLY A 25 -5.61 -9.98 4.92
N VAL A 26 -5.62 -8.74 4.44
CA VAL A 26 -5.08 -8.38 3.13
C VAL A 26 -4.09 -7.22 3.21
N ASN A 27 -2.94 -7.39 2.55
CA ASN A 27 -1.95 -6.34 2.36
C ASN A 27 -2.14 -5.72 0.98
N ILE A 28 -2.34 -4.41 0.91
CA ILE A 28 -2.66 -3.70 -0.33
C ILE A 28 -1.65 -2.56 -0.53
N TYR A 29 -0.80 -2.70 -1.54
CA TYR A 29 0.26 -1.74 -1.83
C TYR A 29 0.16 -1.21 -3.27
N PRO A 30 -0.57 -0.10 -3.49
CA PRO A 30 -0.62 0.57 -4.79
C PRO A 30 0.76 0.93 -5.35
N TYR A 31 1.74 1.20 -4.47
CA TYR A 31 3.14 1.42 -4.85
C TYR A 31 3.72 0.23 -5.63
N TRP A 32 3.63 -0.98 -5.07
CA TRP A 32 4.14 -2.19 -5.75
C TRP A 32 3.33 -2.59 -6.96
N ASN A 33 2.03 -2.26 -6.97
CA ASN A 33 1.22 -2.44 -8.16
C ASN A 33 1.81 -1.67 -9.34
N ASN A 34 2.38 -0.47 -9.17
CA ASN A 34 2.99 0.25 -10.29
C ASN A 34 4.16 -0.50 -10.90
N VAL A 35 4.98 -1.15 -10.06
CA VAL A 35 6.13 -1.91 -10.51
C VAL A 35 5.68 -3.16 -11.26
N PHE A 36 4.65 -3.86 -10.76
CA PHE A 36 4.30 -5.20 -11.21
C PHE A 36 2.96 -5.32 -11.96
N SER A 37 2.26 -4.23 -12.30
CA SER A 37 0.90 -4.29 -12.89
C SER A 37 0.83 -4.71 -14.36
N GLY A 38 1.94 -5.12 -14.98
CA GLY A 38 1.97 -5.47 -16.39
C GLY A 38 1.57 -4.28 -17.26
N ASP A 39 0.68 -4.49 -18.21
CA ASP A 39 0.18 -3.48 -19.15
C ASP A 39 -0.81 -2.46 -18.53
N LYS A 40 -1.21 -2.64 -17.27
CA LYS A 40 -2.17 -1.74 -16.61
C LYS A 40 -1.52 -0.40 -16.26
N PRO A 41 -2.28 0.71 -16.35
CA PRO A 41 -1.79 2.03 -15.95
C PRO A 41 -1.37 2.04 -14.49
N CYS A 42 -0.35 2.82 -14.17
CA CYS A 42 0.09 3.01 -12.80
C CYS A 42 -0.97 3.73 -11.95
N ASN A 43 -0.93 3.47 -10.65
CA ASN A 43 -1.61 4.21 -9.60
C ASN A 43 -0.71 5.37 -9.14
N TYR A 44 -1.16 6.60 -9.34
CA TYR A 44 -0.46 7.75 -8.78
C TYR A 44 -0.69 7.84 -7.28
N TYR A 45 0.25 8.49 -6.56
CA TYR A 45 0.18 8.62 -5.10
C TYR A 45 -1.14 9.24 -4.61
N TYR A 46 -1.73 10.17 -5.37
CA TYR A 46 -2.98 10.83 -5.02
C TYR A 46 -4.24 9.96 -5.24
N GLU A 47 -4.11 8.83 -5.92
CA GLU A 47 -5.20 7.85 -6.11
C GLU A 47 -5.01 6.62 -5.22
N ALA A 48 -3.83 6.43 -4.62
CA ALA A 48 -3.42 5.21 -3.94
C ALA A 48 -4.41 4.80 -2.82
N ALA A 49 -4.92 5.76 -2.06
CA ALA A 49 -5.88 5.49 -0.99
C ALA A 49 -7.21 4.96 -1.54
N GLN A 50 -7.74 5.60 -2.57
CA GLN A 50 -8.96 5.16 -3.26
C GLN A 50 -8.78 3.78 -3.88
N ARG A 51 -7.63 3.52 -4.52
CA ARG A 51 -7.29 2.21 -5.10
C ARG A 51 -7.18 1.10 -4.05
N THR A 52 -6.77 1.46 -2.84
CA THR A 52 -6.76 0.54 -1.69
C THR A 52 -8.18 0.15 -1.31
N MET A 53 -9.09 1.13 -1.18
CA MET A 53 -10.51 0.88 -0.92
C MET A 53 -11.19 0.06 -2.02
N GLU A 54 -10.91 0.36 -3.29
CA GLU A 54 -11.44 -0.41 -4.43
C GLU A 54 -11.02 -1.89 -4.36
N SER A 55 -9.76 -2.14 -4.02
CA SER A 55 -9.24 -3.51 -3.91
C SER A 55 -9.84 -4.25 -2.69
N HIS A 56 -10.05 -3.54 -1.57
CA HIS A 56 -10.76 -4.09 -0.41
C HIS A 56 -12.22 -4.43 -0.75
N ASN A 57 -12.94 -3.56 -1.44
CA ASN A 57 -14.34 -3.80 -1.84
C ASN A 57 -14.48 -5.01 -2.76
N VAL A 58 -13.56 -5.22 -3.70
CA VAL A 58 -13.56 -6.43 -4.54
C VAL A 58 -13.48 -7.71 -3.70
N LEU A 59 -12.68 -7.71 -2.63
CA LEU A 59 -12.56 -8.85 -1.72
C LEU A 59 -13.80 -9.01 -0.82
N MET A 60 -14.38 -7.92 -0.36
CA MET A 60 -15.64 -7.95 0.39
C MET A 60 -16.78 -8.55 -0.45
N ASP A 61 -16.86 -8.22 -1.73
CA ASP A 61 -17.85 -8.79 -2.65
C ASP A 61 -17.61 -10.29 -2.87
N LEU A 62 -16.34 -10.70 -2.98
CA LEU A 62 -15.96 -12.10 -3.22
C LEU A 62 -16.13 -12.99 -1.97
N TYR A 63 -15.88 -12.44 -0.79
CA TYR A 63 -15.92 -13.12 0.51
C TYR A 63 -16.99 -12.50 1.42
N SER A 64 -18.22 -12.37 0.90
CA SER A 64 -19.32 -11.63 1.55
C SER A 64 -19.75 -12.13 2.94
N ASN A 65 -19.33 -13.34 3.34
CA ASN A 65 -19.66 -13.95 4.62
C ASN A 65 -18.50 -13.99 5.63
N ILE A 66 -17.32 -13.46 5.28
CA ILE A 66 -16.12 -13.48 6.12
C ILE A 66 -15.57 -12.05 6.21
N PRO A 67 -15.28 -11.52 7.42
CA PRO A 67 -14.69 -10.19 7.54
C PRO A 67 -13.36 -10.08 6.78
N VAL A 68 -13.20 -9.02 5.98
CA VAL A 68 -11.93 -8.70 5.31
C VAL A 68 -11.34 -7.44 5.93
N ILE A 69 -10.11 -7.55 6.46
CA ILE A 69 -9.38 -6.48 7.14
C ILE A 69 -8.15 -6.12 6.33
N VAL A 70 -7.95 -4.83 6.05
CA VAL A 70 -6.72 -4.36 5.40
C VAL A 70 -5.61 -4.33 6.45
N THR A 71 -4.79 -5.38 6.48
CA THR A 71 -3.75 -5.57 7.49
C THR A 71 -2.51 -4.73 7.22
N GLU A 72 -2.24 -4.37 5.98
CA GLU A 72 -1.17 -3.44 5.62
C GLU A 72 -1.54 -2.60 4.40
N TRP A 73 -1.22 -1.31 4.47
CA TRP A 73 -1.23 -0.39 3.33
C TRP A 73 -0.18 0.68 3.56
N GLY A 74 0.30 1.34 2.50
CA GLY A 74 1.27 2.43 2.69
C GLY A 74 1.81 2.99 1.39
N TRP A 75 2.67 3.98 1.54
CA TRP A 75 3.52 4.52 0.49
C TRP A 75 4.87 4.88 1.08
N PRO A 76 5.99 4.52 0.45
CA PRO A 76 7.30 4.81 1.03
C PRO A 76 7.66 6.29 0.87
N GLY A 77 8.26 6.85 1.92
CA GLY A 77 8.81 8.19 1.91
C GLY A 77 10.21 8.23 1.28
N ALA A 78 10.96 9.26 1.61
CA ALA A 78 12.39 9.37 1.30
C ALA A 78 13.09 10.18 2.41
N PRO A 79 14.42 10.26 2.45
CA PRO A 79 15.09 11.22 3.32
C PRO A 79 14.60 12.65 3.03
N ASP A 80 14.68 13.54 4.02
CA ASP A 80 14.14 14.89 3.90
C ASP A 80 14.73 15.68 2.73
N GLY A 81 13.87 16.38 2.01
CA GLY A 81 14.23 17.12 0.80
C GLY A 81 14.57 16.25 -0.40
N GLN A 82 14.51 14.92 -0.27
CA GLN A 82 14.82 14.00 -1.37
C GLN A 82 13.56 13.45 -2.02
N THR A 83 13.72 13.04 -3.27
CA THR A 83 12.77 12.21 -3.99
C THR A 83 13.52 11.01 -4.52
N ILE A 84 13.05 9.82 -4.19
CA ILE A 84 13.56 8.56 -4.74
C ILE A 84 12.62 8.14 -5.85
N MET A 85 13.17 7.95 -7.05
CA MET A 85 12.45 7.36 -8.15
C MET A 85 12.47 5.85 -7.95
N GLY A 86 11.32 5.26 -7.61
CA GLY A 86 11.15 3.82 -7.55
C GLY A 86 11.24 3.17 -8.92
N HIS A 87 10.95 1.87 -9.00
CA HIS A 87 10.97 1.18 -10.29
C HIS A 87 9.83 1.67 -11.19
N ALA A 88 10.15 1.89 -12.47
CA ALA A 88 9.15 2.05 -13.51
C ALA A 88 8.34 0.76 -13.66
N ASN A 89 7.12 0.88 -14.15
CA ASN A 89 6.37 -0.27 -14.63
C ASN A 89 7.17 -0.99 -15.72
N TYR A 90 7.40 -2.30 -15.57
CA TYR A 90 8.29 -3.05 -16.46
C TYR A 90 7.76 -3.22 -17.90
N VAL A 91 6.45 -3.04 -18.14
CA VAL A 91 5.83 -3.17 -19.46
C VAL A 91 5.62 -1.81 -20.12
N THR A 92 5.00 -0.86 -19.41
CA THR A 92 4.60 0.44 -19.96
C THR A 92 5.70 1.49 -19.87
N GLY A 93 6.72 1.28 -19.02
CA GLY A 93 7.78 2.25 -18.76
C GLY A 93 7.33 3.46 -17.93
N GLN A 94 6.08 3.48 -17.44
CA GLN A 94 5.57 4.58 -16.64
C GLN A 94 6.29 4.69 -15.28
N GLN A 95 6.65 5.92 -14.93
CA GLN A 95 7.41 6.23 -13.72
C GLN A 95 6.52 6.87 -12.65
N CYS A 96 5.75 6.04 -11.94
CA CYS A 96 4.75 6.50 -10.98
C CYS A 96 5.05 6.12 -9.53
N SER A 97 6.08 5.28 -9.32
CA SER A 97 6.59 4.86 -8.01
C SER A 97 7.46 5.94 -7.38
N VAL A 98 6.96 7.18 -7.28
CA VAL A 98 7.72 8.32 -6.77
C VAL A 98 7.62 8.39 -5.24
N CYS A 99 8.75 8.26 -4.58
CA CYS A 99 8.85 8.18 -3.13
C CYS A 99 9.38 9.51 -2.58
N ASN A 100 8.56 10.18 -1.78
CA ASN A 100 8.94 11.36 -1.03
C ASN A 100 7.94 11.56 0.12
N ASN A 101 8.29 12.44 1.06
CA ASN A 101 7.51 12.60 2.29
C ASN A 101 6.15 13.27 2.03
N ALA A 102 6.02 14.08 0.98
CA ALA A 102 4.75 14.68 0.59
C ALA A 102 3.75 13.64 0.05
N ASN A 103 4.22 12.73 -0.81
CA ASN A 103 3.41 11.64 -1.36
C ASN A 103 2.99 10.64 -0.27
N GLN A 104 3.91 10.26 0.62
CA GLN A 104 3.60 9.42 1.78
C GLN A 104 2.55 10.10 2.67
N LYS A 105 2.74 11.38 3.01
CA LYS A 105 1.77 12.15 3.80
C LYS A 105 0.39 12.15 3.15
N LYS A 106 0.31 12.44 1.85
CA LYS A 106 -0.97 12.49 1.13
C LYS A 106 -1.70 11.14 1.20
N MET A 107 -1.00 10.03 0.91
CA MET A 107 -1.56 8.69 1.02
C MET A 107 -2.08 8.40 2.44
N VAL A 108 -1.29 8.70 3.47
CA VAL A 108 -1.66 8.44 4.87
C VAL A 108 -2.88 9.27 5.28
N GLN A 109 -2.90 10.57 4.93
CA GLN A 109 -4.03 11.45 5.23
C GLN A 109 -5.31 10.97 4.55
N ASP A 110 -5.26 10.69 3.24
CA ASP A 110 -6.41 10.21 2.48
C ASP A 110 -6.94 8.88 3.03
N MET A 111 -6.05 7.94 3.37
CA MET A 111 -6.46 6.67 3.99
C MET A 111 -7.09 6.87 5.36
N ILE A 112 -6.54 7.76 6.21
CA ILE A 112 -7.15 8.08 7.51
C ILE A 112 -8.56 8.66 7.32
N GLU A 113 -8.75 9.58 6.38
CA GLU A 113 -10.06 10.16 6.06
C GLU A 113 -11.06 9.09 5.59
N LEU A 114 -10.64 8.21 4.67
CA LEU A 114 -11.47 7.11 4.17
C LEU A 114 -11.80 6.11 5.29
N ASN A 115 -10.82 5.71 6.09
CA ASN A 115 -11.01 4.80 7.22
C ASN A 115 -12.01 5.37 8.23
N ARG A 116 -11.91 6.67 8.55
CA ARG A 116 -12.87 7.35 9.44
C ARG A 116 -14.27 7.40 8.83
N LYS A 117 -14.37 7.76 7.56
CA LYS A 117 -15.65 7.88 6.84
C LYS A 117 -16.39 6.54 6.76
N TYR A 118 -15.67 5.46 6.50
CA TYR A 118 -16.24 4.13 6.28
C TYR A 118 -16.14 3.21 7.51
N GLN A 119 -15.62 3.71 8.64
CA GLN A 119 -15.37 2.93 9.85
C GLN A 119 -14.55 1.65 9.58
N LEU A 120 -13.57 1.73 8.68
CA LEU A 120 -12.74 0.60 8.25
C LEU A 120 -11.51 0.48 9.16
N PRO A 121 -11.37 -0.60 9.95
CA PRO A 121 -10.11 -0.89 10.63
C PRO A 121 -9.05 -1.28 9.61
N SER A 122 -7.90 -0.62 9.66
CA SER A 122 -6.73 -0.99 8.86
C SER A 122 -5.43 -0.50 9.49
N ASN A 123 -4.30 -1.10 9.12
CA ASN A 123 -2.99 -0.70 9.64
C ASN A 123 -2.12 -0.04 8.56
N CYS A 124 -1.63 1.16 8.87
CA CYS A 124 -0.61 1.81 8.08
C CYS A 124 0.74 1.11 8.28
N PHE A 125 1.36 0.72 7.17
CA PHE A 125 2.70 0.18 7.12
C PHE A 125 3.70 1.29 6.72
N SER A 126 4.60 1.72 7.60
CA SER A 126 4.78 1.28 8.99
C SER A 126 5.04 2.46 9.94
N ALA A 127 5.06 2.19 11.25
CA ALA A 127 5.31 3.22 12.24
C ALA A 127 6.73 3.80 12.13
N PHE A 128 7.75 2.94 12.00
CA PHE A 128 9.16 3.33 11.98
C PHE A 128 9.86 2.81 10.74
N ARG A 129 10.84 3.58 10.26
CA ARG A 129 11.73 3.13 9.17
C ARG A 129 12.55 1.94 9.65
N GLU A 130 12.75 0.97 8.77
CA GLU A 130 13.39 -0.29 9.12
C GLU A 130 14.72 -0.41 8.36
N GLU A 131 15.78 0.18 8.91
CA GLU A 131 17.10 0.28 8.25
C GLU A 131 17.67 -1.11 7.90
N TRP A 132 17.37 -2.11 8.72
CA TRP A 132 17.80 -3.50 8.50
C TRP A 132 17.21 -4.11 7.21
N LYS A 133 16.08 -3.61 6.68
CA LYS A 133 15.52 -4.10 5.42
C LYS A 133 16.36 -3.74 4.19
N GLY A 134 17.31 -2.81 4.35
CA GLY A 134 18.24 -2.41 3.29
C GLY A 134 19.47 -3.30 3.17
N THR A 135 19.71 -4.24 4.11
CA THR A 135 20.89 -5.09 4.08
C THR A 135 20.67 -6.29 3.14
N GLY A 136 20.88 -6.08 1.84
CA GLY A 136 20.69 -7.14 0.82
C GLY A 136 20.79 -6.72 -0.65
N GLY A 137 20.93 -5.42 -0.94
CA GLY A 137 20.97 -4.89 -2.30
C GLY A 137 19.60 -4.52 -2.88
N VAL A 138 19.64 -3.73 -3.97
CA VAL A 138 18.61 -3.14 -4.86
C VAL A 138 17.36 -2.49 -4.25
N MET A 139 16.78 -2.92 -3.13
CA MET A 139 15.53 -2.32 -2.62
C MET A 139 15.77 -1.39 -1.43
N SER A 140 16.58 -0.36 -1.63
CA SER A 140 16.79 0.73 -0.66
C SER A 140 15.46 1.34 -0.18
N ILE A 141 14.41 1.25 -0.99
CA ILE A 141 13.08 1.73 -0.67
C ILE A 141 12.40 0.99 0.49
N GLU A 142 12.77 -0.27 0.75
CA GLU A 142 12.21 -1.05 1.87
C GLU A 142 12.57 -0.45 3.23
N THR A 143 13.63 0.35 3.30
CA THR A 143 13.99 1.08 4.53
C THR A 143 13.09 2.31 4.76
N GLN A 144 12.25 2.68 3.78
CA GLN A 144 11.60 4.00 3.72
C GLN A 144 10.09 3.98 3.98
N TRP A 145 9.50 2.85 4.38
CA TRP A 145 8.05 2.74 4.65
C TRP A 145 7.57 3.42 5.93
N GLY A 146 8.47 3.61 6.89
CA GLY A 146 8.15 4.21 8.17
C GLY A 146 7.67 5.66 8.07
N ILE A 147 6.65 6.02 8.85
CA ILE A 147 6.25 7.41 9.10
C ILE A 147 7.30 8.14 9.94
N CYS A 148 7.92 7.44 10.89
CA CYS A 148 8.94 7.97 11.80
C CYS A 148 10.33 7.39 11.50
N SER A 149 11.39 8.09 11.92
CA SER A 149 12.76 7.58 11.77
C SER A 149 12.93 6.24 12.48
N GLY A 150 13.84 5.40 11.98
CA GLY A 150 14.11 4.07 12.54
C GLY A 150 15.00 4.07 13.78
N THR A 151 15.63 5.22 14.05
CA THR A 151 16.56 5.42 15.14
C THR A 151 16.09 6.58 16.04
N PRO A 152 16.43 6.55 17.35
CA PRO A 152 16.18 7.66 18.26
C PRO A 152 16.70 8.99 17.68
N PRO A 153 15.96 10.11 17.82
CA PRO A 153 14.77 10.28 18.66
C PRO A 153 13.43 9.86 18.01
N TYR A 154 13.44 9.04 16.96
CA TYR A 154 12.23 8.56 16.26
C TYR A 154 11.36 9.69 15.71
N ASN A 155 11.99 10.69 15.10
CA ASN A 155 11.29 11.84 14.54
C ASN A 155 10.25 11.38 13.52
N CYS A 156 8.99 11.68 13.80
CA CYS A 156 7.88 11.40 12.89
C CYS A 156 7.77 12.52 11.86
N MET A 157 7.87 12.15 10.59
CA MET A 157 7.54 13.08 9.53
C MET A 157 6.03 13.22 9.49
N ASN A 158 5.53 14.43 9.34
CA ASN A 158 4.13 14.67 8.98
C ASN A 158 3.09 14.10 9.97
N SER A 159 3.27 14.31 11.28
CA SER A 159 2.11 14.23 12.17
C SER A 159 1.04 15.21 11.65
N PRO A 160 -0.19 14.78 11.38
CA PRO A 160 -1.29 15.72 11.27
C PRO A 160 -1.32 16.51 12.60
N ASN A 161 -1.36 17.83 12.51
CA ASN A 161 -1.96 18.61 13.59
C ASN A 161 -3.46 18.32 13.61
#